data_AF-A0ABD7HH90-F1
#
_entry.id   AF-A0ABD7HH90-F1
#
_cell.length_a   1.000
_cell.length_b   1.000
_cell.length_c   1.000
_cell.angle_alpha   90.00
_cell.angle_beta   90.00
_cell.angle_gamma   90.00
#
_symmetry.space_group_name_H-M   'P 1'
#
loop_
_entity.id
_entity.type
_entity.pdbx_description
1 polymer ?
#
loop_
_entity_poly.entity_id
_entity_poly.type
_entity_poly.pdbx_seq_one_letter_code
_entity_poly.pdbx_strand_id
1 'polypeptide(L)'
;MVALHVNKLTTGQMVCIVMHNWGRGVWTETITGDLREGKEYARFEVQPGIEVRIRYLDGELVAETRGPTGVYIIKSSPPPWQYRRG
;
A
#
# COMPACT_ATOMS: atom_id res chain seq x y z
N MET A 1 -4.67 -9.10 8.64
CA MET A 1 -4.05 -9.37 7.32
C MET A 1 -4.15 -8.11 6.49
N VAL A 2 -3.03 -7.65 5.93
CA VAL A 2 -2.95 -6.47 5.05
C VAL A 2 -2.93 -6.93 3.59
N ALA A 3 -3.60 -6.21 2.71
CA ALA A 3 -3.47 -6.37 1.27
C ALA A 3 -3.17 -5.00 0.65
N LEU A 4 -2.29 -4.98 -0.36
CA LEU A 4 -1.96 -3.79 -1.14
C LEU A 4 -2.44 -3.96 -2.57
N HIS A 5 -3.11 -2.95 -3.10
CA HIS A 5 -3.40 -2.82 -4.51
C HIS A 5 -2.85 -1.50 -5.03
N VAL A 6 -2.03 -1.55 -6.09
CA VAL A 6 -1.49 -0.36 -6.75
C VAL A 6 -2.13 -0.22 -8.13
N ASN A 7 -2.77 0.92 -8.36
CA ASN A 7 -3.35 1.28 -9.64
C ASN A 7 -2.55 2.42 -10.29
N LYS A 8 -2.05 2.19 -11.49
CA LYS A 8 -1.36 3.22 -12.28
C LYS A 8 -2.37 3.98 -13.14
N LEU A 9 -2.55 5.26 -12.85
CA LEU A 9 -3.43 6.13 -13.62
C LEU A 9 -2.76 6.56 -14.94
N THR A 10 -3.59 6.88 -15.93
CA THR A 10 -3.14 7.40 -17.24
C THR A 10 -2.44 8.75 -17.13
N THR A 11 -2.66 9.48 -16.04
CA THR A 11 -2.00 10.74 -15.68
C THR A 11 -0.57 10.56 -15.15
N GLY A 12 -0.09 9.31 -15.02
CA GLY A 12 1.22 9.01 -14.44
C GLY A 12 1.23 8.92 -12.90
N GLN A 13 0.10 9.16 -12.25
CA GLN A 13 -0.07 9.02 -10.80
C GLN A 13 -0.23 7.54 -10.42
N MET A 14 0.23 7.18 -9.22
CA MET A 14 0.06 5.84 -8.65
C MET A 14 -0.89 5.92 -7.45
N VAL A 15 -2.00 5.21 -7.52
CA VAL A 15 -2.95 5.09 -6.41
C VAL A 15 -2.67 3.80 -5.66
N CYS A 16 -2.24 3.92 -4.41
CA CYS A 16 -2.03 2.81 -3.50
C CYS A 16 -3.26 2.65 -2.62
N ILE A 17 -3.86 1.47 -2.64
CA ILE A 17 -5.00 1.11 -1.81
C ILE A 17 -4.55 0.00 -0.87
N VAL A 18 -4.53 0.30 0.42
CA VAL A 18 -4.24 -0.67 1.47
C VAL A 18 -5.53 -1.07 2.15
N MET A 19 -5.76 -2.37 2.22
CA MET A 19 -6.80 -2.93 3.06
C MET A 19 -6.18 -3.63 4.25
N HIS A 20 -6.88 -3.59 5.37
CA HIS A 20 -6.54 -4.43 6.51
C HIS A 20 -7.79 -4.98 7.20
N ASN A 21 -7.69 -6.22 7.69
CA ASN A 21 -8.80 -6.88 8.41
C ASN A 21 -8.91 -6.47 9.89
N TRP A 22 -7.97 -5.67 10.42
CA TRP A 22 -8.06 -5.15 11.78
C TRP A 22 -9.04 -3.97 11.81
N GLY A 23 -10.30 -4.21 12.16
CA GLY A 23 -11.36 -3.19 12.12
C GLY A 23 -11.93 -2.89 10.72
N ARG A 24 -11.56 -3.65 9.68
CA ARG A 24 -11.95 -3.43 8.27
C ARG A 24 -11.78 -1.97 7.83
N GLY A 25 -10.53 -1.56 7.63
CA GLY A 25 -10.19 -0.25 7.07
C GLY A 25 -9.69 -0.35 5.63
N VAL A 26 -10.06 0.64 4.83
CA VAL A 26 -9.46 0.89 3.52
C VAL A 26 -8.76 2.24 3.60
N TRP A 27 -7.50 2.26 3.23
CA TRP A 27 -6.69 3.46 3.16
C TRP A 27 -6.21 3.64 1.71
N THR A 28 -6.34 4.86 1.20
CA THR A 28 -6.03 5.18 -0.19
C THR A 28 -5.08 6.36 -0.23
N GLU A 29 -4.01 6.24 -1.01
CA GLU A 29 -3.01 7.29 -1.18
C GLU A 29 -2.63 7.46 -2.62
N THR A 30 -2.46 8.72 -3.02
CA THR A 30 -2.12 9.07 -4.39
C THR A 30 -0.71 9.62 -4.42
N ILE A 31 0.21 8.82 -4.96
CA ILE A 31 1.60 9.21 -5.15
C ILE A 31 1.71 9.91 -6.49
N THR A 32 2.24 11.13 -6.47
CA THR A 32 2.54 11.94 -7.64
C THR A 32 4.05 12.05 -7.85
N GLY A 33 4.46 12.13 -9.12
CA GLY A 33 5.86 12.24 -9.52
C GLY A 33 6.61 10.91 -9.56
N ASP A 34 7.93 10.99 -9.74
CA ASP A 34 8.79 9.83 -9.94
C ASP A 34 9.01 9.02 -8.65
N LEU A 35 8.97 7.71 -8.81
CA LEU A 35 9.28 6.77 -7.74
C LEU A 35 10.79 6.64 -7.57
N ARG A 36 11.27 6.86 -6.34
CA ARG A 36 12.65 6.69 -5.90
C ARG A 36 12.80 5.48 -5.00
N GLU A 37 13.82 4.68 -5.29
CA GLU A 37 14.15 3.47 -4.54
C GLU A 37 14.41 3.76 -3.06
N GLY A 38 13.86 2.94 -2.18
CA GLY A 38 13.98 3.05 -0.73
C GLY A 38 13.11 4.13 -0.09
N LYS A 39 12.51 5.03 -0.88
CA LYS A 39 11.67 6.13 -0.39
C LYS A 39 10.37 5.61 0.23
N GLU A 40 10.04 6.18 1.39
CA GLU A 40 8.73 6.07 2.02
C GLU A 40 7.82 7.18 1.47
N TYR A 41 6.63 6.81 1.00
CA TYR A 41 5.65 7.74 0.46
C TYR A 41 4.55 8.04 1.46
N ALA A 42 4.24 7.08 2.31
CA ALA A 42 3.23 7.23 3.33
C ALA A 42 3.44 6.23 4.46
N ARG A 43 2.90 6.59 5.61
CA ARG A 43 2.98 5.81 6.85
C ARG A 43 1.72 6.04 7.66
N PHE A 44 1.11 4.96 8.12
CA PHE A 44 -0.08 5.02 8.96
C PHE A 44 -0.14 3.83 9.90
N GLU A 45 -0.73 4.05 11.07
CA GLU A 45 -0.97 3.01 12.05
C GLU A 45 -2.39 2.44 11.84
N VAL A 46 -2.50 1.12 11.60
CA VAL A 46 -3.79 0.45 11.36
C VAL A 46 -4.41 -0.10 12.64
N GLN A 47 -3.59 -0.30 13.67
CA GLN A 47 -3.96 -0.61 15.04
C GLN A 47 -2.77 -0.30 15.95
N PRO A 48 -2.96 -0.17 17.27
CA PRO A 48 -1.86 0.05 18.19
C PRO A 48 -0.73 -0.98 17.98
N GLY A 49 0.46 -0.48 17.65
CA GLY A 49 1.65 -1.31 17.41
C GLY A 49 1.69 -2.06 16.07
N ILE A 50 0.79 -1.79 15.12
CA ILE A 50 0.92 -2.22 13.73
C ILE A 50 0.92 -1.00 12.80
N GLU A 51 2.08 -0.75 12.22
CA GLU A 51 2.31 0.33 11.27
C GLU A 51 2.41 -0.23 9.85
N VAL A 52 1.82 0.46 8.89
CA VAL A 52 1.95 0.17 7.46
C VAL A 52 2.64 1.36 6.79
N ARG A 53 3.66 1.06 5.98
CA ARG A 53 4.42 2.03 5.19
C ARG A 53 4.34 1.67 3.72
N ILE A 54 4.04 2.66 2.89
CA ILE A 54 4.16 2.52 1.45
C ILE A 54 5.58 2.90 1.04
N ARG A 55 6.30 1.94 0.47
CA ARG A 55 7.69 2.10 0.03
C ARG A 55 7.85 1.66 -1.40
N TYR A 56 8.82 2.23 -2.10
CA TYR A 56 9.27 1.73 -3.40
C TYR A 56 10.55 0.92 -3.20
N LEU A 57 10.47 -0.38 -3.46
CA LEU A 57 11.54 -1.35 -3.27
C LEU A 57 11.56 -2.32 -4.44
N ASP A 58 12.74 -2.68 -4.93
CA ASP A 58 12.94 -3.62 -6.04
C ASP A 58 12.17 -3.21 -7.32
N GLY A 59 12.00 -1.91 -7.53
CA GLY A 59 11.25 -1.39 -8.68
C GLY A 59 9.71 -1.50 -8.55
N GLU A 60 9.17 -1.90 -7.41
CA GLU A 60 7.73 -1.98 -7.14
C GLU A 60 7.29 -1.22 -5.87
N LEU A 61 6.02 -0.77 -5.85
CA LEU A 61 5.41 -0.22 -4.65
C LEU A 61 4.93 -1.36 -3.75
N VAL A 62 5.39 -1.35 -2.51
CA VAL A 62 5.08 -2.37 -1.50
C VAL A 62 4.54 -1.75 -0.23
N ALA A 63 3.75 -2.53 0.51
CA ALA A 63 3.28 -2.19 1.84
C ALA A 63 4.14 -2.95 2.84
N GLU A 64 5.05 -2.23 3.50
CA GLU A 64 5.83 -2.74 4.61
C GLU A 64 5.00 -2.62 5.89
N THR A 65 4.59 -3.75 6.45
CA THR A 65 3.86 -3.80 7.72
C THR A 65 4.83 -4.14 8.85
N ARG A 66 4.94 -3.27 9.84
CA ARG A 66 5.72 -3.49 11.06
C ARG A 66 4.78 -3.75 12.21
N GLY A 67 4.88 -4.93 12.80
CA GLY A 67 4.10 -5.32 13.96
C GLY A 67 4.95 -6.00 15.04
N PRO A 68 4.34 -6.39 16.16
CA PRO A 68 5.03 -7.06 17.26
C PRO A 68 5.61 -8.42 16.86
N THR A 69 5.06 -9.07 15.82
CA THR A 69 5.55 -10.35 15.31
C THR A 69 6.66 -10.22 14.27
N GLY A 70 7.02 -8.99 13.89
CA GLY A 70 8.08 -8.71 12.92
C GLY A 70 7.64 -7.77 11.79
N VAL A 71 8.46 -7.72 10.75
CA VAL A 71 8.25 -6.91 9.55
C VAL A 71 7.85 -7.81 8.39
N TYR A 72 6.77 -7.46 7.70
CA TYR A 72 6.27 -8.17 6.53
C TYR A 72 6.19 -7.22 5.33
N ILE A 73 6.63 -7.70 4.17
CA ILE A 73 6.51 -6.96 2.92
C ILE A 73 5.33 -7.56 2.14
N ILE A 74 4.30 -6.75 1.90
CA ILE A 74 3.16 -7.11 1.06
C ILE A 74 3.36 -6.45 -0.31
N LYS A 75 3.52 -7.28 -1.34
CA LYS A 75 3.55 -6.82 -2.73
C LYS A 75 2.16 -6.41 -3.21
N SER A 76 2.11 -5.58 -4.24
CA SER A 76 0.86 -5.24 -4.91
C SER A 76 0.21 -6.51 -5.48
N SER A 77 -1.06 -6.73 -5.17
CA SER A 77 -1.88 -7.77 -5.78
C SER A 77 -3.00 -7.14 -6.63
N PRO A 78 -3.58 -7.87 -7.60
CA PRO A 78 -4.83 -7.49 -8.21
C PRO A 78 -5.87 -7.14 -7.13
N PRO A 79 -6.79 -6.19 -7.42
CA PRO A 79 -7.76 -5.79 -6.43
C PRO A 79 -8.67 -7.00 -6.16
N PRO A 80 -8.89 -7.40 -4.90
CA PRO A 80 -9.76 -8.53 -4.58
C PRO A 80 -11.25 -8.22 -4.79
N TRP A 81 -11.61 -6.97 -5.09
CA TRP A 81 -12.93 -6.60 -5.62
C TRP A 81 -12.87 -6.49 -7.15
N GLN A 82 -13.96 -6.88 -7.81
CA GLN A 82 -14.20 -6.52 -9.20
C GLN A 82 -14.12 -4.99 -9.33
N TYR A 83 -12.99 -4.48 -9.80
CA TYR A 83 -12.84 -3.10 -10.22
C TYR A 83 -13.68 -2.91 -11.50
N ARG A 84 -14.99 -2.66 -11.35
CA ARG A 84 -15.82 -2.21 -12.46
C ARG A 84 -15.37 -0.79 -12.81
N ARG A 85 -14.53 -0.66 -13.84
CA ARG A 85 -14.45 0.57 -14.64
C ARG A 85 -15.84 0.79 -15.24
N GLY A 86 -16.61 1.69 -14.64
CA GLY A 86 -17.74 2.34 -15.29
C GLY A 86 -17.25 3.54 -16.09
#